data_AF-A0A6I9NVS0-F1
#
_entry.id   AF-A0A6I9NVS0-F1
#
_cell.length_a   1.000
_cell.length_b   1.000
_cell.length_c   1.000
_cell.angle_alpha   90.00
_cell.angle_beta   90.00
_cell.angle_gamma   90.00
#
_symmetry.space_group_name_H-M   'P 1'
#
loop_
_entity.id
_entity.type
_entity.pdbx_description
1 polymer ?
#
loop_
_entity_poly.entity_id
_entity_poly.type
_entity_poly.pdbx_seq_one_letter_code
_entity_poly.pdbx_strand_id
1 'polypeptide(L)'
;SNPLKLQHQEKITPSRSFLDSLVSISYLTNGLTSLERFPISFKTQFSGHCFHHVVLGVYCNGRYGSLGMSRRPDLMDKPLTHRTLGELVADFESSYKRYQHTLKKVKIGLYVPHDPHVFQPIEWKHLVLNAARLGPQEMRKELEKHGRDMRMK
;
A
#
# COMPACT_ATOMS: atom_id res chain seq x y z
N SER A 1 7.90 29.89 -26.92
CA SER A 1 8.78 28.77 -26.49
C SER A 1 8.50 28.48 -25.03
N ASN A 2 8.13 27.24 -24.71
CA ASN A 2 7.52 26.83 -23.45
C ASN A 2 8.55 26.08 -22.58
N PRO A 3 8.79 26.45 -21.32
CA PRO A 3 9.50 25.58 -20.38
C PRO A 3 8.66 25.34 -19.12
N LEU A 4 7.51 24.66 -19.26
CA LEU A 4 6.70 24.17 -18.13
C LEU A 4 6.40 22.68 -18.33
N LYS A 5 7.42 21.84 -18.16
CA LYS A 5 7.28 20.39 -17.94
C LYS A 5 8.47 19.85 -17.15
N LEU A 6 8.67 20.37 -15.94
CA LEU A 6 9.38 19.59 -14.91
C LEU A 6 8.30 18.87 -14.11
N GLN A 7 8.02 17.63 -14.53
CA GLN A 7 7.31 16.66 -13.71
C GLN A 7 8.15 16.42 -12.45
N HIS A 8 7.92 17.20 -11.40
CA HIS A 8 8.42 16.86 -10.08
C HIS A 8 7.58 15.68 -9.58
N GLN A 9 8.02 14.49 -9.96
CA GLN A 9 7.55 13.24 -9.42
C GLN A 9 8.06 13.20 -7.97
N GLU A 10 7.32 13.82 -7.04
CA GLU A 10 7.58 13.71 -5.60
C GLU A 10 7.86 12.24 -5.29
N LYS A 11 9.13 11.96 -4.96
CA LYS A 11 9.55 10.68 -4.44
C LYS A 11 8.71 10.50 -3.18
N ILE A 12 7.77 9.54 -3.21
CA ILE A 12 7.09 9.08 -2.01
C ILE A 12 8.17 8.34 -1.22
N THR A 13 8.97 9.07 -0.46
CA THR A 13 9.79 8.53 0.61
C THR A 13 8.87 8.43 1.82
N PRO A 14 8.59 7.21 2.33
CA PRO A 14 7.88 7.06 3.60
C PRO A 14 8.60 7.85 4.69
N SER A 15 7.87 8.32 5.71
CA SER A 15 8.53 8.97 6.85
C SER A 15 9.56 8.03 7.48
N ARG A 16 10.65 8.58 8.03
CA ARG A 16 11.69 7.78 8.71
C ARG A 16 11.09 6.86 9.77
N SER A 17 10.12 7.35 10.54
CA SER A 17 9.37 6.56 11.52
C SER A 17 8.62 5.35 10.95
N PHE A 18 8.09 5.46 9.73
CA PHE A 18 7.45 4.33 9.05
C PHE A 18 8.47 3.31 8.59
N LEU A 19 9.61 3.76 8.05
CA LEU A 19 10.70 2.88 7.66
C LEU A 19 11.26 2.12 8.88
N ASP A 20 11.46 2.81 10.00
CA ASP A 20 11.92 2.18 11.25
C ASP A 20 10.90 1.15 11.76
N SER A 21 9.60 1.47 11.69
CA SER A 21 8.52 0.53 12.05
C SER A 21 8.45 -0.66 11.11
N LEU A 22 8.64 -0.44 9.80
CA LEU A 22 8.66 -1.50 8.79
C LEU A 22 9.85 -2.44 9.01
N VAL A 23 11.02 -1.88 9.31
CA VAL A 23 12.22 -2.65 9.65
C VAL A 23 11.96 -3.45 10.92
N SER A 24 11.40 -2.84 11.97
CA SER A 24 11.08 -3.53 13.22
C SER A 24 10.05 -4.66 13.03
N ILE A 25 8.95 -4.40 12.32
CA ILE A 25 7.94 -5.40 11.97
C ILE A 25 8.58 -6.50 11.12
N SER A 26 9.44 -6.13 10.18
CA SER A 26 10.16 -7.10 9.35
C SER A 26 10.97 -8.06 10.22
N TYR A 27 11.84 -7.53 11.09
CA TYR A 27 12.62 -8.33 12.04
C TYR A 27 11.77 -9.22 12.94
N LEU A 28 10.66 -8.71 13.47
CA LEU A 28 9.75 -9.48 14.34
C LEU A 28 8.99 -10.59 13.60
N THR A 29 8.78 -10.44 12.30
CA THR A 29 8.01 -11.37 11.46
C THR A 29 8.87 -12.25 10.57
N ASN A 30 10.20 -12.08 10.57
CA ASN A 30 11.10 -12.84 9.70
C ASN A 30 11.02 -14.37 9.94
N GLY A 31 10.74 -14.81 11.17
CA GLY A 31 10.53 -16.23 11.50
C GLY A 31 9.18 -16.79 11.01
N LEU A 32 8.26 -15.94 10.57
CA LEU A 32 6.94 -16.32 10.05
C LEU A 32 6.97 -16.37 8.53
N THR A 33 7.58 -17.41 7.97
CA THR A 33 7.72 -17.60 6.52
C THR A 33 6.39 -17.71 5.78
N SER A 34 5.29 -17.93 6.48
CA SER A 34 3.93 -17.93 5.92
C SER A 34 3.32 -16.52 5.80
N LEU A 35 3.99 -15.48 6.30
CA LEU A 35 3.50 -14.10 6.33
C LEU A 35 4.25 -13.24 5.32
N GLU A 36 3.63 -13.03 4.17
CA GLU A 36 4.14 -12.14 3.15
C GLU A 36 3.81 -10.67 3.47
N ARG A 37 4.75 -9.76 3.17
CA ARG A 37 4.64 -8.33 3.52
C ARG A 37 4.93 -7.48 2.30
N PHE A 38 4.11 -6.48 2.03
CA PHE A 38 4.28 -5.60 0.86
C PHE A 38 3.79 -4.18 1.17
N PRO A 39 4.45 -3.13 0.66
CA PRO A 39 4.01 -1.77 0.96
C PRO A 39 2.78 -1.39 0.14
N ILE A 40 1.85 -0.69 0.79
CA ILE A 40 0.68 -0.09 0.15
C ILE A 40 0.73 1.42 0.41
N SER A 41 0.75 2.22 -0.65
CA SER A 41 0.71 3.67 -0.57
C SER A 41 -0.58 4.24 -1.12
N PHE A 42 -1.22 5.12 -0.37
CA PHE A 42 -2.41 5.87 -0.75
C PHE A 42 -2.06 7.35 -0.96
N LYS A 43 -2.53 7.91 -2.08
CA LYS A 43 -2.64 9.35 -2.27
C LYS A 43 -4.11 9.73 -2.20
N THR A 44 -4.46 10.61 -1.28
CA THR A 44 -5.83 11.12 -1.12
C THR A 44 -5.87 12.64 -1.24
N GLN A 45 -7.07 13.19 -1.41
CA GLN A 45 -7.32 14.63 -1.42
C GLN A 45 -8.42 14.98 -0.41
N PHE A 46 -8.20 16.02 0.37
CA PHE A 46 -9.18 16.61 1.29
C PHE A 46 -9.01 18.13 1.28
N SER A 47 -10.11 18.87 1.13
CA SER A 47 -10.13 20.34 1.08
C SER A 47 -9.08 20.94 0.15
N GLY A 48 -8.92 20.37 -1.06
CA GLY A 48 -7.95 20.81 -2.07
C GLY A 48 -6.51 20.29 -1.86
N HIS A 49 -6.15 19.90 -0.63
CA HIS A 49 -4.80 19.41 -0.30
C HIS A 49 -4.61 17.92 -0.57
N CYS A 50 -3.41 17.55 -1.02
CA CYS A 50 -3.02 16.15 -1.24
C CYS A 50 -2.34 15.57 0.01
N PHE A 51 -2.69 14.34 0.36
CA PHE A 51 -2.11 13.62 1.49
C PHE A 51 -1.56 12.28 1.03
N HIS A 52 -0.45 11.89 1.65
CA HIS A 52 0.24 10.63 1.41
C HIS A 52 0.20 9.79 2.66
N HIS A 53 -0.14 8.51 2.51
CA HIS A 53 -0.24 7.58 3.61
C HIS A 53 0.27 6.22 3.16
N VAL A 54 0.98 5.51 4.03
CA VAL A 54 1.62 4.23 3.73
C VAL A 54 1.29 3.26 4.86
N VAL A 55 0.92 2.04 4.48
CA VAL A 55 0.75 0.90 5.39
C VAL A 55 1.52 -0.29 4.85
N LEU A 56 1.83 -1.25 5.73
CA LEU A 56 2.36 -2.54 5.35
C LEU A 56 1.18 -3.50 5.13
N GLY A 57 0.91 -3.85 3.88
CA GLY A 57 0.01 -4.95 3.55
C GLY A 57 0.64 -6.27 3.99
N VAL A 58 -0.19 -7.13 4.57
CA VAL A 58 0.19 -8.49 4.96
C VAL A 58 -0.70 -9.51 4.28
N TYR A 59 -0.12 -10.64 3.91
CA TYR A 59 -0.83 -11.78 3.37
C TYR A 59 -0.39 -13.06 4.08
N CYS A 60 -1.36 -13.79 4.63
CA CYS A 60 -1.11 -15.05 5.33
C CYS A 60 -2.32 -15.97 5.17
N ASN A 61 -2.10 -17.25 4.89
CA ASN A 61 -3.15 -18.28 4.80
C ASN A 61 -4.34 -17.90 3.91
N GLY A 62 -4.09 -17.27 2.76
CA GLY A 62 -5.16 -16.89 1.82
C GLY A 62 -5.92 -15.63 2.20
N ARG A 63 -5.48 -14.89 3.23
CA ARG A 63 -6.14 -13.68 3.71
C ARG A 63 -5.20 -12.48 3.68
N TYR A 64 -5.78 -11.31 3.42
CA TYR A 64 -5.12 -10.02 3.42
C TYR A 64 -5.50 -9.20 4.66
N GLY A 65 -4.52 -8.44 5.15
CA GLY A 65 -4.66 -7.48 6.24
C GLY A 65 -3.61 -6.37 6.09
N SER A 66 -3.46 -5.55 7.12
CA SER A 66 -2.40 -4.54 7.15
C SER A 66 -1.91 -4.27 8.56
N LEU A 67 -0.68 -3.76 8.62
CA LEU A 67 -0.05 -3.17 9.80
C LEU A 67 0.36 -1.74 9.45
N GLY A 68 0.17 -0.78 10.34
CA GLY A 68 0.59 0.59 10.06
C GLY A 68 0.46 1.55 11.22
N MET A 69 0.91 2.77 10.99
CA MET A 69 0.77 3.87 11.95
C MET A 69 -0.04 4.98 11.31
N SER A 70 -1.22 5.25 11.87
CA SER A 70 -2.08 6.34 11.45
C SER A 70 -2.66 7.05 12.65
N ARG A 71 -2.96 8.35 12.49
CA ARG A 71 -3.71 9.13 13.49
C ARG A 71 -5.17 8.68 13.60
N ARG A 72 -5.64 7.85 12.66
CA ARG A 72 -6.98 7.30 12.62
C ARG A 72 -6.91 5.77 12.71
N PRO A 73 -7.60 5.14 13.67
CA PRO A 73 -7.45 3.71 13.96
C PRO A 73 -7.93 2.81 12.82
N ASP A 74 -8.87 3.28 12.01
CA ASP A 74 -9.44 2.58 10.85
C ASP A 74 -8.62 2.77 9.57
N LEU A 75 -7.53 3.54 9.63
CA LEU A 75 -6.57 3.75 8.54
C LEU A 75 -5.19 3.19 8.91
N MET A 76 -5.10 2.16 9.75
CA MET A 76 -3.83 1.51 10.09
C MET A 76 -3.97 -0.01 9.99
N ASP A 77 -4.20 -0.67 11.11
CA ASP A 77 -4.28 -2.11 11.21
C ASP A 77 -5.62 -2.62 10.72
N LYS A 78 -5.56 -3.61 9.84
CA LYS A 78 -6.73 -4.33 9.34
C LYS A 78 -6.50 -5.81 9.61
N PRO A 79 -7.47 -6.51 10.24
CA PRO A 79 -7.31 -7.93 10.54
C PRO A 79 -7.18 -8.74 9.25
N LEU A 80 -6.60 -9.95 9.35
CA LEU A 80 -6.42 -10.91 8.26
C LEU A 80 -7.75 -11.57 7.85
N THR A 81 -8.73 -10.77 7.45
CA THR A 81 -10.10 -11.22 7.13
C THR A 81 -10.44 -11.09 5.64
N HIS A 82 -9.75 -10.22 4.90
CA HIS A 82 -10.04 -9.95 3.49
C HIS A 82 -9.58 -11.13 2.63
N ARG A 83 -10.43 -11.62 1.72
CA ARG A 83 -10.07 -12.73 0.83
C ARG A 83 -9.22 -12.27 -0.35
N THR A 84 -9.31 -10.98 -0.66
CA THR A 84 -8.60 -10.41 -1.80
C THR A 84 -7.94 -9.07 -1.50
N LEU A 85 -6.95 -8.72 -2.32
CA LEU A 85 -6.28 -7.42 -2.23
C LEU A 85 -7.25 -6.27 -2.56
N GLY A 86 -8.17 -6.48 -3.51
CA GLY A 86 -9.20 -5.51 -3.83
C GLY A 86 -10.13 -5.21 -2.65
N GLU A 87 -10.51 -6.23 -1.87
CA GLU A 87 -11.34 -6.05 -0.66
C GLU A 87 -10.61 -5.22 0.40
N LEU A 88 -9.34 -5.51 0.67
CA LEU A 88 -8.54 -4.72 1.62
C LEU A 88 -8.45 -3.25 1.20
N VAL A 89 -8.13 -2.98 -0.08
CA VAL A 89 -8.03 -1.60 -0.60
C VAL A 89 -9.37 -0.88 -0.55
N ALA A 90 -10.48 -1.57 -0.83
CA ALA A 90 -11.82 -1.00 -0.76
C ALA A 90 -12.24 -0.64 0.69
N ASP A 91 -11.79 -1.39 1.69
CA ASP A 91 -12.00 -1.04 3.11
C ASP A 91 -11.22 0.24 3.48
N PHE A 92 -9.97 0.39 3.03
CA PHE A 92 -9.24 1.65 3.17
C PHE A 92 -9.93 2.82 2.48
N GLU A 93 -10.41 2.64 1.24
CA GLU A 93 -11.14 3.67 0.51
C GLU A 93 -12.40 4.10 1.26
N SER A 94 -13.17 3.14 1.78
CA SER A 94 -14.35 3.39 2.61
C SER A 94 -14.00 4.13 3.90
N SER A 95 -12.87 3.78 4.51
CA SER A 95 -12.35 4.44 5.71
C SER A 95 -11.93 5.89 5.43
N TYR A 96 -11.29 6.17 4.30
CA TYR A 96 -11.00 7.54 3.88
C TYR A 96 -12.26 8.38 3.64
N LYS A 97 -13.30 7.79 3.03
CA LYS A 97 -14.57 8.49 2.76
C LYS A 97 -15.23 9.00 4.05
N ARG A 98 -15.13 8.27 5.17
CA ARG A 98 -15.64 8.72 6.48
C ARG A 98 -14.99 10.02 6.97
N TYR A 99 -13.77 10.30 6.53
CA TYR A 99 -13.05 11.55 6.82
C TYR A 99 -13.07 12.54 5.66
N GLN A 100 -13.99 12.36 4.69
CA GLN A 100 -14.14 13.22 3.51
C GLN A 100 -12.90 13.24 2.60
N HIS A 101 -12.00 12.28 2.74
CA HIS A 101 -10.88 12.11 1.82
C HIS A 101 -11.35 11.38 0.56
N THR A 102 -10.97 11.91 -0.60
CA THR A 102 -11.14 11.25 -1.89
C THR A 102 -9.85 10.53 -2.27
N LEU A 103 -9.93 9.22 -2.52
CA LEU A 103 -8.80 8.44 -3.01
C LEU A 103 -8.43 8.85 -4.45
N LYS A 104 -7.16 9.16 -4.69
CA LYS A 104 -6.65 9.58 -6.01
C LYS A 104 -5.71 8.56 -6.63
N LYS A 105 -4.89 7.89 -5.81
CA LYS A 105 -3.92 6.92 -6.29
C LYS A 105 -3.67 5.85 -5.24
N VAL A 106 -3.51 4.61 -5.70
CA VAL A 106 -3.02 3.48 -4.91
C VAL A 106 -1.74 2.99 -5.56
N LYS A 107 -0.72 2.68 -4.75
CA LYS A 107 0.49 2.00 -5.20
C LYS A 107 0.73 0.76 -4.36
N ILE A 108 1.03 -0.34 -5.02
CA ILE A 108 1.36 -1.61 -4.37
C ILE A 108 2.78 -1.99 -4.76
N GLY A 109 3.59 -2.33 -3.77
CA GLY A 109 4.93 -2.87 -3.96
C GLY A 109 4.96 -4.39 -4.05
N LEU A 110 6.16 -4.94 -4.23
CA LEU A 110 6.40 -6.38 -4.16
C LEU A 110 6.57 -6.86 -2.71
N TYR A 111 6.63 -8.18 -2.55
CA TYR A 111 6.98 -8.77 -1.26
C TYR A 111 8.38 -8.33 -0.80
N VAL A 112 8.45 -7.96 0.48
CA VAL A 112 9.69 -7.60 1.17
C VAL A 112 10.39 -8.89 1.58
N PRO A 113 11.62 -9.14 1.10
CA PRO A 113 12.37 -10.36 1.43
C PRO A 113 12.47 -10.60 2.94
N HIS A 114 12.38 -11.87 3.35
CA HIS A 114 12.53 -12.27 4.75
C HIS A 114 13.98 -12.28 5.23
N ASP A 115 14.94 -12.41 4.32
CA ASP A 115 16.36 -12.37 4.66
C ASP A 115 16.82 -10.92 4.86
N PRO A 116 17.17 -10.50 6.09
CA PRO A 116 17.62 -9.15 6.38
C PRO A 116 18.98 -8.83 5.75
N HIS A 117 19.74 -9.82 5.28
CA HIS A 117 21.04 -9.63 4.64
C HIS A 117 20.91 -9.37 3.13
N VAL A 118 19.72 -9.59 2.56
CA VAL A 118 19.44 -9.23 1.17
C VAL A 118 19.22 -7.72 1.09
N PHE A 119 20.26 -6.99 0.68
CA PHE A 119 20.22 -5.56 0.39
C PHE A 119 19.48 -5.25 -0.92
N GLN A 120 18.27 -5.78 -1.10
CA GLN A 120 17.41 -5.38 -2.20
C GLN A 120 16.58 -4.15 -1.80
N PRO A 121 16.59 -3.08 -2.62
CA PRO A 121 15.75 -1.93 -2.36
C PRO A 121 14.27 -2.34 -2.42
N ILE A 122 13.48 -1.89 -1.44
CA ILE A 122 12.04 -2.14 -1.41
C ILE A 122 11.41 -1.54 -2.68
N GLU A 123 10.74 -2.37 -3.48
CA GLU A 123 10.03 -1.93 -4.67
C GLU A 123 8.67 -1.36 -4.27
N TRP A 124 8.56 -0.03 -4.14
CA TRP A 124 7.36 0.65 -3.65
C TRP A 124 6.27 0.87 -4.70
N LYS A 125 6.58 0.73 -5.99
CA LYS A 125 5.71 1.23 -7.08
C LYS A 125 5.56 0.22 -8.22
N HIS A 126 5.51 -1.07 -7.89
CA HIS A 126 5.31 -2.11 -8.89
C HIS A 126 3.96 -1.96 -9.62
N LEU A 127 2.88 -1.75 -8.85
CA LEU A 127 1.57 -1.39 -9.38
C LEU A 127 1.22 0.05 -9.00
N VAL A 128 0.72 0.83 -9.97
CA VAL A 128 0.26 2.21 -9.74
C VAL A 128 -1.10 2.41 -10.39
N LEU A 129 -2.15 2.54 -9.56
CA LEU A 129 -3.53 2.71 -10.01
C LEU A 129 -4.01 4.13 -9.75
N ASN A 130 -4.56 4.79 -10.78
CA ASN A 130 -5.17 6.10 -10.64
C ASN A 130 -6.69 5.94 -10.44
N ALA A 131 -7.14 6.07 -9.19
CA ALA A 131 -8.54 5.91 -8.80
C ALA A 131 -9.47 6.97 -9.41
N ALA A 132 -8.94 8.12 -9.87
CA ALA A 132 -9.72 9.13 -10.56
C ALA A 132 -9.92 8.81 -12.06
N ARG A 133 -9.12 7.89 -12.63
CA ARG A 133 -9.19 7.52 -14.05
C ARG A 133 -9.79 6.13 -14.27
N LEU A 134 -9.56 5.21 -13.33
CA LEU A 134 -10.05 3.83 -13.40
C LEU A 134 -11.40 3.72 -12.71
N GLY A 135 -12.32 2.96 -13.30
CA GLY A 135 -13.56 2.60 -12.63
C GLY A 135 -13.30 1.64 -11.45
N PRO A 136 -14.19 1.58 -10.44
CA PRO A 136 -14.01 0.67 -9.29
C PRO A 136 -13.82 -0.80 -9.66
N GLN A 137 -14.52 -1.27 -10.70
CA GLN A 137 -14.41 -2.65 -11.19
C GLN A 137 -13.06 -2.93 -11.86
N GLU A 138 -12.54 -1.99 -12.65
CA GLU A 138 -11.23 -2.12 -13.28
C GLU A 138 -10.11 -2.07 -12.24
N MET A 139 -10.21 -1.15 -11.27
CA MET A 139 -9.26 -1.07 -10.16
C MET A 139 -9.21 -2.38 -9.38
N ARG A 140 -10.39 -2.96 -9.08
CA ARG A 140 -10.47 -4.27 -8.44
C ARG A 140 -9.77 -5.33 -9.30
N LYS A 141 -10.08 -5.42 -10.60
CA LYS A 141 -9.47 -6.39 -11.52
C LYS A 141 -7.94 -6.33 -11.53
N GLU A 142 -7.36 -5.14 -11.58
CA GLU A 142 -5.91 -4.95 -11.56
C GLU A 142 -5.29 -5.34 -10.21
N LEU A 143 -5.95 -5.01 -9.09
CA LEU A 143 -5.52 -5.44 -7.75
C LEU A 143 -5.56 -6.97 -7.61
N GLU A 144 -6.61 -7.62 -8.12
CA GLU A 144 -6.73 -9.08 -8.09
C GLU A 144 -5.67 -9.78 -8.95
N LYS A 145 -5.39 -9.21 -10.14
CA LYS A 145 -4.32 -9.70 -11.00
C LYS A 145 -2.98 -9.61 -10.29
N HIS A 146 -2.65 -8.43 -9.75
CA HIS A 146 -1.39 -8.23 -9.04
C HIS A 146 -1.27 -9.13 -7.80
N GLY A 147 -2.35 -9.29 -7.02
CA GLY A 147 -2.37 -10.20 -5.87
C GLY A 147 -2.16 -11.67 -6.26
N ARG A 148 -2.59 -12.11 -7.45
CA ARG A 148 -2.23 -13.44 -7.99
C ARG A 148 -0.77 -13.50 -8.42
N ASP A 149 -0.30 -12.51 -9.16
CA ASP A 149 1.07 -12.47 -9.71
C ASP A 149 2.12 -12.48 -8.59
N MET A 150 1.85 -11.80 -7.45
CA MET A 150 2.72 -11.84 -6.27
C MET A 150 2.82 -13.23 -5.64
N ARG A 151 1.78 -14.07 -5.72
CA ARG A 151 1.74 -15.40 -5.11
C ARG A 151 2.35 -16.51 -5.97
N MET A 152 2.61 -16.23 -7.25
CA MET A 152 3.22 -17.18 -8.19
C MET A 152 4.74 -17.03 -8.31
N LYS A 153 5.32 -16.07 -7.58
CA LYS A 153 6.76 -15.83 -7.49
C LYS A 153 7.28 -16.31 -6.15
#